data_AF-A0A3D1P573-F1
#
_entry.id   AF-A0A3D1P573-F1
#
_cell.length_a   1.000
_cell.length_b   1.000
_cell.length_c   1.000
_cell.angle_alpha   90.00
_cell.angle_beta   90.00
_cell.angle_gamma   90.00
#
_symmetry.space_group_name_H-M   'P 1'
#
loop_
_entity.id
_entity.type
_entity.pdbx_description
1 polymer ?
#
loop_
_entity_poly.entity_id
_entity_poly.type
_entity_poly.pdbx_seq_one_letter_code
_entity_poly.pdbx_strand_id
1 'polypeptide(L)'
;MEAQLKFVEPTQLKQKAQQARSLRLLDVCYGLGYNTAAAMAAIWEVNPNCEVEVVGLELNPGVPQAAIAHQLLNDWSQPIPEILHSLANSYQVQTDRLQAKLLIGDARKSIQLLQHESFQADAIFLDPFSPPTCPQLWTVEFLERVARCLAQDGKLATYSCAAAVRTALIAAGLKIGSTPPFGRRSPGTVASWDADDFPPLAQQEQEHLLTRASIPYRDPCLSDLSDLIHQRRANEQNASCLESTSHWRKRNQINSNKG
;
A
#
# COMPACT_ATOMS: atom_id res chain seq x y z
N MET A 1 -1.29 1.83 16.24
CA MET A 1 -2.14 3.03 15.97
C MET A 1 -2.00 3.52 14.53
N GLU A 2 -0.80 3.82 14.01
CA GLU A 2 -0.64 4.29 12.62
C GLU A 2 -1.08 3.23 11.59
N ALA A 3 -0.61 1.98 11.73
CA ALA A 3 -0.99 0.88 10.85
C ALA A 3 -2.52 0.64 10.81
N GLN A 4 -3.16 0.78 11.98
CA GLN A 4 -4.61 0.63 12.12
C GLN A 4 -5.37 1.64 11.24
N LEU A 5 -5.01 2.92 11.36
CA LEU A 5 -5.75 4.01 10.71
C LEU A 5 -5.40 4.15 9.22
N LYS A 6 -4.19 3.80 8.81
CA LYS A 6 -3.74 3.94 7.42
C LYS A 6 -4.04 2.73 6.54
N PHE A 7 -4.13 1.54 7.13
CA PHE A 7 -4.22 0.30 6.39
C PHE A 7 -5.43 -0.53 6.80
N VAL A 8 -5.55 -0.90 8.08
CA VAL A 8 -6.61 -1.80 8.55
C VAL A 8 -8.02 -1.23 8.38
N GLU A 9 -8.24 0.01 8.78
CA GLU A 9 -9.55 0.66 8.68
C GLU A 9 -9.93 0.98 7.23
N PRO A 10 -9.05 1.57 6.40
CA PRO A 10 -9.38 1.83 5.00
C PRO A 10 -9.67 0.58 4.18
N THR A 11 -9.04 -0.56 4.50
CA THR A 11 -9.34 -1.83 3.83
C THR A 11 -10.51 -2.59 4.45
N GLN A 12 -11.12 -2.06 5.50
CA GLN A 12 -12.32 -2.62 6.15
C GLN A 12 -12.13 -4.06 6.64
N LEU A 13 -10.92 -4.40 7.09
CA LEU A 13 -10.59 -5.78 7.49
C LEU A 13 -11.51 -6.33 8.58
N LYS A 14 -11.89 -5.50 9.56
CA LYS A 14 -12.80 -5.93 10.63
C LYS A 14 -14.18 -6.29 10.09
N GLN A 15 -14.76 -5.46 9.21
CA GLN A 15 -16.06 -5.77 8.59
C GLN A 15 -15.98 -7.05 7.75
N LYS A 16 -14.93 -7.19 6.93
CA LYS A 16 -14.70 -8.39 6.11
C LYS A 16 -14.57 -9.65 6.98
N ALA A 17 -13.84 -9.58 8.08
CA ALA A 17 -13.62 -10.71 8.99
C ALA A 17 -14.90 -11.19 9.70
N GLN A 18 -15.89 -10.30 9.89
CA GLN A 18 -17.19 -10.69 10.45
C GLN A 18 -18.05 -11.49 9.47
N GLN A 19 -17.79 -11.37 8.17
CA GLN A 19 -18.61 -11.94 7.10
C GLN A 19 -17.93 -13.12 6.39
N ALA A 20 -16.60 -13.18 6.43
CA ALA A 20 -15.81 -14.21 5.77
C ALA A 20 -15.25 -15.23 6.77
N ARG A 21 -15.11 -16.48 6.31
CA ARG A 21 -14.38 -17.53 7.04
C ARG A 21 -12.87 -17.37 6.93
N SER A 22 -12.40 -16.82 5.81
CA SER A 22 -10.98 -16.66 5.49
C SER A 22 -10.72 -15.31 4.86
N LEU A 23 -9.55 -14.71 5.11
CA LEU A 23 -9.10 -13.48 4.46
C LEU A 23 -7.67 -13.60 3.95
N ARG A 24 -7.41 -12.96 2.81
CA ARG A 24 -6.09 -12.89 2.16
C ARG A 24 -5.51 -11.48 2.23
N LEU A 25 -4.27 -11.37 2.68
CA LEU A 25 -3.53 -10.12 2.83
C LEU A 25 -2.27 -10.14 1.97
N LEU A 26 -2.04 -9.07 1.21
CA LEU A 26 -0.74 -8.77 0.59
C LEU A 26 -0.11 -7.57 1.29
N ASP A 27 1.07 -7.73 1.86
CA ASP A 27 1.84 -6.66 2.52
C ASP A 27 3.09 -6.32 1.67
N VAL A 28 2.99 -5.26 0.87
CA VAL A 28 4.06 -4.80 -0.03
C VAL A 28 5.00 -3.87 0.73
N CYS A 29 6.27 -4.28 0.84
CA CYS A 29 7.26 -3.73 1.76
C CYS A 29 6.94 -4.02 3.22
N TYR A 30 6.92 -5.33 3.53
CA TYR A 30 6.63 -5.88 4.85
C TYR A 30 7.41 -5.18 5.99
N GLY A 31 8.70 -4.88 5.76
CA GLY A 31 9.53 -4.15 6.71
C GLY A 31 9.60 -4.85 8.07
N LEU A 32 9.12 -4.17 9.11
CA LEU A 32 9.13 -4.66 10.49
C LEU A 32 7.98 -5.63 10.80
N GLY A 33 7.01 -5.79 9.89
CA GLY A 33 5.82 -6.62 10.09
C GLY A 33 4.69 -5.95 10.87
N TYR A 34 4.76 -4.64 11.12
CA TYR A 34 3.73 -3.91 11.89
C TYR A 34 2.36 -3.89 11.21
N ASN A 35 2.32 -3.74 9.89
CA ASN A 35 1.05 -3.70 9.16
C ASN A 35 0.40 -5.10 9.17
N THR A 36 1.17 -6.15 8.89
CA THR A 36 0.74 -7.54 9.06
C THR A 36 0.25 -7.83 10.49
N ALA A 37 1.00 -7.42 11.53
CA ALA A 37 0.60 -7.60 12.93
C ALA A 37 -0.75 -6.92 13.24
N ALA A 38 -0.92 -5.67 12.77
CA ALA A 38 -2.14 -4.90 12.95
C ALA A 38 -3.34 -5.55 12.24
N ALA A 39 -3.15 -6.06 11.03
CA ALA A 39 -4.19 -6.79 10.31
C ALA A 39 -4.62 -8.05 11.06
N MET A 40 -3.67 -8.90 11.46
CA MET A 40 -3.98 -10.13 12.20
C MET A 40 -4.70 -9.84 13.51
N ALA A 41 -4.22 -8.85 14.27
CA ALA A 41 -4.84 -8.42 15.52
C ALA A 41 -6.29 -7.97 15.29
N ALA A 42 -6.53 -7.11 14.31
CA ALA A 42 -7.85 -6.59 14.00
C ALA A 42 -8.81 -7.66 13.50
N ILE A 43 -8.35 -8.59 12.67
CA ILE A 43 -9.15 -9.72 12.17
C ILE A 43 -9.56 -10.64 13.32
N TRP A 44 -8.61 -11.09 14.14
CA TRP A 44 -8.87 -12.05 15.21
C TRP A 44 -9.56 -11.44 16.43
N GLU A 45 -9.51 -10.12 16.61
CA GLU A 45 -10.31 -9.42 17.60
C GLU A 45 -11.81 -9.61 17.36
N VAL A 46 -12.25 -9.54 16.10
CA VAL A 46 -13.68 -9.63 15.74
C VAL A 46 -14.12 -11.03 15.30
N ASN A 47 -13.19 -11.84 14.78
CA ASN A 47 -13.42 -13.23 14.42
C ASN A 47 -12.18 -14.07 14.77
N PRO A 48 -12.09 -14.61 16.01
CA PRO A 48 -10.96 -15.42 16.46
C PRO A 48 -10.71 -16.69 15.63
N ASN A 49 -11.70 -17.15 14.86
CA ASN A 49 -11.61 -18.37 14.05
C ASN A 49 -11.37 -18.07 12.56
N CYS A 50 -11.22 -16.80 12.18
CA CYS A 50 -10.93 -16.44 10.79
C CYS A 50 -9.58 -17.02 10.38
N GLU A 51 -9.58 -17.79 9.29
CA GLU A 51 -8.36 -18.24 8.64
C GLU A 51 -7.72 -17.05 7.92
N VAL A 52 -6.42 -16.85 8.06
CA VAL A 52 -5.72 -15.74 7.41
C VAL A 52 -4.62 -16.29 6.50
N GLU A 53 -4.58 -15.84 5.26
CA GLU A 53 -3.45 -16.08 4.35
C GLU A 53 -2.70 -14.76 4.15
N VAL A 54 -1.42 -14.71 4.50
CA VAL A 54 -0.58 -13.50 4.35
C VAL A 54 0.54 -13.77 3.36
N VAL A 55 0.73 -12.86 2.42
CA VAL A 55 1.97 -12.78 1.63
C VAL A 55 2.62 -11.43 1.87
N GLY A 56 3.82 -11.43 2.45
CA GLY A 56 4.67 -10.25 2.56
C GLY A 56 5.68 -10.21 1.42
N LEU A 57 5.93 -9.03 0.84
CA LEU A 57 7.03 -8.77 -0.09
C LEU A 57 8.08 -7.92 0.62
N GLU A 58 9.32 -8.41 0.71
CA GLU A 58 10.41 -7.69 1.37
C GLU A 58 11.72 -7.84 0.58
N LEU A 59 12.46 -6.75 0.41
CA LEU A 59 13.74 -6.79 -0.28
C LEU A 59 14.86 -7.32 0.64
N ASN A 60 14.88 -6.87 1.89
CA ASN A 60 15.96 -7.14 2.82
C ASN A 60 15.48 -8.00 4.00
N PRO A 61 15.88 -9.29 4.09
CA PRO A 61 15.48 -10.16 5.19
C PRO A 61 16.01 -9.70 6.56
N GLY A 62 17.06 -8.87 6.58
CA GLY A 62 17.60 -8.32 7.81
C GLY A 62 16.66 -7.35 8.52
N VAL A 63 15.71 -6.71 7.82
CA VAL A 63 14.75 -5.77 8.42
C VAL A 63 13.77 -6.48 9.37
N PRO A 64 13.03 -7.52 8.93
CA PRO A 64 12.13 -8.25 9.84
C PRO A 64 12.91 -9.00 10.93
N GLN A 65 14.12 -9.49 10.64
CA GLN A 65 14.98 -10.10 11.66
C GLN A 65 15.44 -9.10 12.72
N ALA A 66 15.77 -7.88 12.33
CA ALA A 66 16.10 -6.80 13.26
C ALA A 66 14.90 -6.42 14.13
N ALA A 67 13.67 -6.44 13.59
CA ALA A 67 12.47 -6.19 14.37
C ALA A 67 12.32 -7.17 15.55
N ILE A 68 12.63 -8.46 15.32
CA ILE A 68 12.67 -9.49 16.37
C ILE A 68 13.78 -9.19 17.37
N ALA A 69 15.01 -8.98 16.89
CA ALA A 69 16.18 -8.78 17.74
C ALA A 69 16.03 -7.57 18.68
N HIS A 70 15.34 -6.53 18.21
CA HIS A 70 15.04 -5.32 18.95
C HIS A 70 13.69 -5.36 19.68
N GLN A 71 13.00 -6.50 19.72
CA GLN A 71 11.75 -6.70 20.47
C GLN A 71 10.63 -5.74 20.07
N LEU A 72 10.64 -5.28 18.82
CA LEU A 72 9.71 -4.25 18.31
C LEU A 72 8.26 -4.75 18.21
N LEU A 73 8.06 -6.07 18.25
CA LEU A 73 6.74 -6.70 18.15
C LEU A 73 6.15 -7.09 19.51
N ASN A 74 6.86 -6.87 20.63
CA ASN A 74 6.45 -7.37 21.95
C ASN A 74 5.17 -6.71 22.50
N ASP A 75 4.79 -5.54 21.99
CA ASP A 75 3.56 -4.85 22.39
C ASP A 75 2.30 -5.51 21.81
N TRP A 76 2.43 -6.45 20.86
CA TRP A 76 1.30 -7.20 20.31
C TRP A 76 0.96 -8.42 21.18
N SER A 77 -0.33 -8.72 21.30
CA SER A 77 -0.79 -9.90 22.05
C SER A 77 -0.45 -11.21 21.32
N GLN A 78 -0.19 -12.27 22.10
CA GLN A 78 0.01 -13.61 21.54
C GLN A 78 -1.22 -14.10 20.77
N PRO A 79 -1.05 -14.90 19.70
CA PRO A 79 0.21 -15.52 19.23
C PRO A 79 0.99 -14.68 18.19
N ILE A 80 0.64 -13.39 17.99
CA ILE A 80 1.14 -12.60 16.86
C ILE A 80 2.68 -12.46 16.88
N PRO A 81 3.34 -12.07 18.00
CA PRO A 81 4.80 -11.95 18.01
C PRO A 81 5.49 -13.26 17.65
N GLU A 82 5.05 -14.40 18.21
CA GLU A 82 5.62 -15.72 17.92
C GLU A 82 5.51 -16.10 16.44
N ILE A 83 4.33 -15.88 15.86
CA ILE A 83 4.10 -16.12 14.44
C ILE A 83 5.03 -15.29 13.56
N LEU A 84 5.13 -13.99 13.82
CA LEU A 84 5.97 -13.11 13.02
C LEU A 84 7.46 -13.37 13.24
N HIS A 85 7.85 -13.85 14.43
CA HIS A 85 9.20 -14.35 14.68
C HIS A 85 9.52 -15.57 13.80
N SER A 86 8.62 -16.55 13.72
CA SER A 86 8.77 -17.70 12.84
C SER A 86 8.79 -17.29 11.36
N LEU A 87 7.90 -16.38 10.95
CA LEU A 87 7.83 -15.90 9.57
C LEU A 87 9.13 -15.19 9.14
N ALA A 88 9.70 -14.34 9.99
CA ALA A 88 10.93 -13.61 9.66
C ALA A 88 12.18 -14.49 9.60
N ASN A 89 12.19 -15.64 10.29
CA ASN A 89 13.32 -16.57 10.31
C ASN A 89 13.21 -17.68 9.25
N SER A 90 12.00 -18.18 9.01
CA SER A 90 11.76 -19.32 8.13
C SER A 90 11.11 -18.93 6.80
N TYR A 91 10.71 -17.66 6.64
CA TYR A 91 9.99 -17.10 5.47
C TYR A 91 8.65 -17.76 5.16
N GLN A 92 8.20 -18.68 6.01
CA GLN A 92 6.89 -19.30 5.97
C GLN A 92 6.49 -19.72 7.37
N VAL A 93 5.19 -19.65 7.66
CA VAL A 93 4.61 -20.19 8.88
C VAL A 93 3.20 -20.71 8.58
N GLN A 94 2.86 -21.83 9.18
CA GLN A 94 1.53 -22.43 9.06
C GLN A 94 1.05 -22.86 10.45
N THR A 95 -0.20 -22.53 10.74
CA THR A 95 -0.94 -22.92 11.95
C THR A 95 -2.36 -23.32 11.54
N ASP A 96 -3.20 -23.72 12.50
CA ASP A 96 -4.58 -24.10 12.23
C ASP A 96 -5.43 -22.97 11.59
N ARG A 97 -5.07 -21.70 11.80
CA ARG A 97 -5.82 -20.53 11.30
C ARG A 97 -4.96 -19.50 10.56
N LEU A 98 -3.74 -19.85 10.18
CA LEU A 98 -2.84 -18.96 9.45
C LEU A 98 -1.96 -19.73 8.47
N GLN A 99 -1.85 -19.22 7.26
CA GLN A 99 -0.76 -19.49 6.34
C GLN A 99 -0.07 -18.16 6.01
N ALA A 100 1.23 -18.03 6.27
CA ALA A 100 1.95 -16.82 5.90
C ALA A 100 3.26 -17.15 5.16
N LYS A 101 3.57 -16.36 4.14
CA LYS A 101 4.79 -16.43 3.35
C LYS A 101 5.44 -15.06 3.27
N LEU A 102 6.76 -15.00 3.36
CA LEU A 102 7.55 -13.80 3.16
C LEU A 102 8.44 -14.00 1.94
N LEU A 103 8.11 -13.35 0.83
CA LEU A 103 8.87 -13.45 -0.42
C LEU A 103 10.02 -12.45 -0.41
N ILE A 104 11.22 -12.95 -0.15
CA ILE A 104 12.43 -12.14 -0.10
C ILE A 104 12.98 -11.86 -1.50
N GLY A 105 13.15 -10.58 -1.84
CA GLY A 105 13.71 -10.12 -3.09
C GLY A 105 13.01 -8.89 -3.65
N ASP A 106 13.32 -8.54 -4.90
CA ASP A 106 12.69 -7.41 -5.59
C ASP A 106 11.18 -7.67 -5.75
N ALA A 107 10.35 -6.82 -5.15
CA ALA A 107 8.90 -6.92 -5.20
C ALA A 107 8.37 -6.90 -6.65
N ARG A 108 9.08 -6.26 -7.59
CA ARG A 108 8.74 -6.28 -9.03
C ARG A 108 8.78 -7.69 -9.62
N LYS A 109 9.60 -8.59 -9.07
CA LYS A 109 9.64 -10.01 -9.44
C LYS A 109 8.62 -10.82 -8.66
N SER A 110 8.57 -10.63 -7.33
CA SER A 110 7.68 -11.40 -6.46
C SER A 110 6.21 -11.20 -6.81
N ILE A 111 5.79 -9.99 -7.21
CA ILE A 111 4.40 -9.74 -7.62
C ILE A 111 4.01 -10.55 -8.87
N GLN A 112 4.95 -10.81 -9.79
CA GLN A 112 4.69 -11.60 -10.99
C GLN A 112 4.47 -13.09 -10.65
N LEU A 113 5.15 -13.60 -9.62
CA LEU A 113 4.91 -14.95 -9.11
C LEU A 113 3.49 -15.08 -8.58
N LEU A 114 3.03 -14.10 -7.79
CA LEU A 114 1.67 -14.09 -7.24
C LEU A 114 0.59 -14.02 -8.33
N GLN A 115 0.86 -13.30 -9.42
CA GLN A 115 -0.03 -13.31 -10.59
C GLN A 115 -0.11 -14.68 -11.24
N HIS A 116 1.03 -15.35 -11.41
CA HIS A 116 1.07 -16.70 -11.96
C HIS A 116 0.31 -17.70 -11.07
N GLU A 117 0.39 -17.53 -9.74
CA GLU A 117 -0.36 -18.33 -8.76
C GLU A 117 -1.83 -17.91 -8.64
N SER A 118 -2.29 -16.92 -9.42
CA SER A 118 -3.66 -16.37 -9.34
C SER A 118 -4.05 -15.92 -7.92
N PHE A 119 -3.09 -15.41 -7.15
CA PHE A 119 -3.34 -14.89 -5.82
C PHE A 119 -4.26 -13.66 -5.88
N GLN A 120 -5.28 -13.64 -5.03
CA GLN A 120 -6.29 -12.57 -4.95
C GLN A 120 -6.45 -12.17 -3.49
N ALA A 121 -6.04 -10.96 -3.14
CA ALA A 121 -6.04 -10.43 -1.79
C ALA A 121 -7.33 -9.64 -1.49
N ASP A 122 -7.90 -9.88 -0.32
CA ASP A 122 -9.03 -9.09 0.22
C ASP A 122 -8.56 -7.71 0.70
N ALA A 123 -7.29 -7.62 1.12
CA ALA A 123 -6.62 -6.39 1.46
C ALA A 123 -5.19 -6.36 0.90
N ILE A 124 -4.81 -5.23 0.31
CA ILE A 124 -3.41 -4.95 -0.07
C ILE A 124 -2.92 -3.74 0.72
N PHE A 125 -1.82 -3.91 1.44
CA PHE A 125 -1.08 -2.82 2.06
C PHE A 125 0.09 -2.45 1.19
N LEU A 126 0.09 -1.22 0.68
CA LEU A 126 1.16 -0.68 -0.16
C LEU A 126 1.95 0.36 0.64
N ASP A 127 3.05 -0.08 1.24
CA ASP A 127 3.86 0.73 2.17
C ASP A 127 5.37 0.81 1.84
N PRO A 128 5.78 1.02 0.57
CA PRO A 128 7.19 1.23 0.27
C PRO A 128 7.65 2.62 0.73
N PHE A 129 8.96 2.86 0.73
CA PHE A 129 9.50 4.21 0.91
C PHE A 129 8.90 5.20 -0.10
N SER A 130 8.96 6.49 0.23
CA SER A 130 8.28 7.55 -0.54
C SER A 130 8.61 7.51 -2.04
N PRO A 131 7.71 8.00 -2.93
CA PRO A 131 7.94 7.93 -4.38
C PRO A 131 9.27 8.50 -4.89
N PRO A 132 9.78 9.62 -4.34
CA PRO A 132 11.13 10.07 -4.67
C PRO A 132 12.25 9.09 -4.27
N THR A 133 12.08 8.38 -3.15
CA THR A 133 13.08 7.46 -2.59
C THR A 133 13.08 6.09 -3.28
N CYS A 134 11.90 5.53 -3.54
CA CYS A 134 11.74 4.19 -4.13
C CYS A 134 10.75 4.21 -5.30
N PRO A 135 11.03 4.94 -6.40
CA PRO A 135 10.09 5.12 -7.49
C PRO A 135 9.69 3.80 -8.18
N GLN A 136 10.52 2.76 -8.07
CA GLN A 136 10.28 1.43 -8.66
C GLN A 136 8.95 0.80 -8.23
N LEU A 137 8.49 1.09 -7.00
CA LEU A 137 7.27 0.51 -6.42
C LEU A 137 6.05 1.44 -6.53
N TRP A 138 6.17 2.53 -7.29
CA TRP A 138 5.11 3.51 -7.54
C TRP A 138 4.86 3.74 -9.04
N THR A 139 5.43 2.90 -9.90
CA THR A 139 5.23 3.00 -11.34
C THR A 139 3.87 2.47 -11.74
N VAL A 140 3.35 2.97 -12.87
CA VAL A 140 2.10 2.43 -13.45
C VAL A 140 2.23 0.92 -13.64
N GLU A 141 3.33 0.47 -14.20
CA GLU A 141 3.56 -0.94 -14.51
C GLU A 141 3.59 -1.82 -13.25
N PHE A 142 4.21 -1.36 -12.15
CA PHE A 142 4.20 -2.12 -10.90
C PHE A 142 2.81 -2.12 -10.27
N LEU A 143 2.14 -0.97 -10.19
CA LEU A 143 0.82 -0.87 -9.57
C LEU A 143 -0.27 -1.59 -10.36
N GLU A 144 -0.16 -1.70 -11.68
CA GLU A 144 -0.98 -2.61 -12.49
C GLU A 144 -0.78 -4.08 -12.08
N ARG A 145 0.43 -4.46 -11.69
CA ARG A 145 0.69 -5.84 -11.25
C ARG A 145 0.06 -6.10 -9.88
N VAL A 146 0.21 -5.14 -8.98
CA VAL A 146 -0.41 -5.14 -7.64
C VAL A 146 -1.93 -5.17 -7.75
N ALA A 147 -2.54 -4.33 -8.60
CA ALA A 147 -3.99 -4.27 -8.80
C ALA A 147 -4.56 -5.61 -9.26
N ARG A 148 -3.89 -6.33 -10.17
CA ARG A 148 -4.32 -7.67 -10.61
C ARG A 148 -4.29 -8.74 -9.52
N CYS A 149 -3.60 -8.50 -8.40
CA CYS A 149 -3.64 -9.35 -7.22
C CYS A 149 -4.72 -8.91 -6.22
N LEU A 150 -5.53 -7.90 -6.52
CA LEU A 150 -6.64 -7.43 -5.68
C LEU A 150 -7.93 -8.18 -6.06
N ALA A 151 -8.56 -8.84 -5.09
CA ALA A 151 -9.86 -9.46 -5.28
C ALA A 151 -10.92 -8.44 -5.72
N GLN A 152 -12.01 -8.89 -6.34
CA GLN A 152 -13.08 -8.02 -6.85
C GLN A 152 -13.62 -7.06 -5.77
N ASP A 153 -13.90 -7.59 -4.58
CA ASP A 153 -14.37 -6.80 -3.42
C ASP A 153 -13.21 -6.32 -2.53
N GLY A 154 -11.96 -6.54 -2.95
CA GLY A 154 -10.75 -6.23 -2.19
C GLY A 154 -10.48 -4.73 -2.14
N LYS A 155 -9.74 -4.29 -1.10
CA LYS A 155 -9.29 -2.90 -0.97
C LYS A 155 -7.78 -2.79 -0.82
N LEU A 156 -7.18 -1.85 -1.55
CA LEU A 156 -5.78 -1.45 -1.40
C LEU A 156 -5.71 -0.17 -0.58
N ALA A 157 -4.77 -0.10 0.36
CA ALA A 157 -4.48 1.13 1.12
C ALA A 157 -3.00 1.49 1.07
N THR A 158 -2.73 2.79 1.01
CA THR A 158 -1.38 3.35 1.12
C THR A 158 -1.39 4.68 1.88
N TYR A 159 -0.30 4.96 2.60
CA TYR A 159 -0.11 6.26 3.24
C TYR A 159 0.08 7.41 2.24
N SER A 160 0.42 7.10 0.98
CA SER A 160 0.78 8.11 0.00
C SER A 160 -0.44 8.81 -0.59
N CYS A 161 -0.49 10.13 -0.51
CA CYS A 161 -1.43 10.99 -1.24
C CYS A 161 -0.80 11.67 -2.47
N ALA A 162 0.36 11.19 -2.93
CA ALA A 162 1.06 11.79 -4.07
C ALA A 162 0.20 11.69 -5.34
N ALA A 163 0.08 12.79 -6.09
CA ALA A 163 -0.73 12.83 -7.31
C ALA A 163 -0.26 11.79 -8.35
N ALA A 164 1.05 11.57 -8.48
CA ALA A 164 1.62 10.53 -9.36
C ALA A 164 1.18 9.10 -8.97
N VAL A 165 1.10 8.81 -7.66
CA VAL A 165 0.67 7.49 -7.16
C VAL A 165 -0.81 7.29 -7.43
N ARG A 166 -1.64 8.29 -7.11
CA ARG A 166 -3.08 8.27 -7.41
C ARG A 166 -3.36 8.10 -8.90
N THR A 167 -2.59 8.78 -9.75
CA THR A 167 -2.69 8.65 -11.21
C THR A 167 -2.29 7.25 -11.67
N ALA A 168 -1.25 6.65 -11.09
CA ALA A 168 -0.85 5.29 -11.41
C ALA A 168 -1.88 4.24 -10.95
N LEU A 169 -2.54 4.43 -9.79
CA LEU A 169 -3.66 3.58 -9.35
C LEU A 169 -4.88 3.70 -10.29
N ILE A 170 -5.22 4.92 -10.73
CA ILE A 170 -6.27 5.14 -11.73
C ILE A 170 -5.90 4.48 -13.06
N ALA A 171 -4.66 4.61 -13.51
CA ALA A 171 -4.17 3.96 -14.72
C ALA A 171 -4.23 2.43 -14.64
N ALA A 172 -4.06 1.86 -13.44
CA ALA A 172 -4.26 0.44 -13.18
C ALA A 172 -5.74 -0.01 -13.17
N GLY A 173 -6.68 0.92 -13.40
CA GLY A 173 -8.12 0.64 -13.46
C GLY A 173 -8.85 0.73 -12.12
N LEU A 174 -8.16 1.13 -11.04
CA LEU A 174 -8.77 1.26 -9.72
C LEU A 174 -9.44 2.63 -9.57
N LYS A 175 -10.55 2.65 -8.84
CA LYS A 175 -11.17 3.85 -8.31
C LYS A 175 -10.47 4.20 -7.00
N ILE A 176 -10.31 5.50 -6.72
CA ILE A 176 -9.52 5.97 -5.58
C ILE A 176 -10.34 6.87 -4.64
N GLY A 177 -10.02 6.78 -3.35
CA GLY A 177 -10.58 7.61 -2.28
C GLY A 177 -9.50 8.19 -1.39
N SER A 178 -9.89 9.19 -0.61
CA SER A 178 -9.03 9.79 0.40
C SER A 178 -9.27 9.12 1.74
N THR A 179 -8.21 8.86 2.50
CA THR A 179 -8.33 8.36 3.87
C THR A 179 -8.10 9.48 4.87
N PRO A 180 -8.74 9.46 6.05
CA PRO A 180 -8.57 10.51 7.04
C PRO A 180 -7.09 10.75 7.39
N PRO A 181 -6.67 12.02 7.56
CA PRO A 181 -5.32 12.32 8.00
C PRO A 181 -5.09 11.77 9.42
N PHE A 182 -3.88 11.25 9.66
CA PHE A 182 -3.47 10.80 10.98
C PHE A 182 -2.36 11.70 11.55
N GLY A 183 -2.58 12.24 12.75
CA GLY A 183 -1.68 13.22 13.38
C GLY A 183 -1.70 14.58 12.67
N ARG A 184 -0.53 15.20 12.46
CA ARG A 184 -0.40 16.45 11.69
C ARG A 184 -0.08 16.21 10.19
N ARG A 185 -0.29 15.00 9.69
CA ARG A 185 0.18 14.55 8.37
C ARG A 185 -0.97 14.47 7.37
N SER A 186 -0.60 14.57 6.09
CA SER A 186 -1.47 14.45 4.92
C SER A 186 -2.37 13.20 4.96
N PRO A 187 -3.52 13.20 4.25
CA PRO A 187 -4.33 12.01 4.06
C PRO A 187 -3.55 10.88 3.36
N GLY A 188 -4.10 9.68 3.35
CA GLY A 188 -3.61 8.58 2.52
C GLY A 188 -4.47 8.38 1.26
N THR A 189 -4.35 7.19 0.66
CA THR A 189 -5.17 6.77 -0.47
C THR A 189 -5.70 5.37 -0.22
N VAL A 190 -6.99 5.17 -0.48
CA VAL A 190 -7.63 3.85 -0.60
C VAL A 190 -8.04 3.64 -2.06
N ALA A 191 -7.97 2.40 -2.54
CA ALA A 191 -8.33 2.07 -3.92
C ALA A 191 -8.99 0.68 -4.03
N SER A 192 -9.90 0.52 -4.99
CA SER A 192 -10.54 -0.76 -5.33
C SER A 192 -11.17 -0.71 -6.73
N TRP A 193 -11.67 -1.85 -7.21
CA TRP A 193 -12.35 -1.93 -8.51
C TRP A 193 -13.64 -1.11 -8.54
N ASP A 194 -14.36 -1.11 -7.42
CA ASP A 194 -15.56 -0.30 -7.23
C ASP A 194 -15.35 0.88 -6.28
N ALA A 195 -16.19 1.91 -6.42
CA ALA A 195 -16.03 3.18 -5.71
C ALA A 195 -16.73 3.15 -4.35
N ASP A 196 -17.40 2.04 -4.06
CA ASP A 196 -18.39 1.99 -3.01
C ASP A 196 -17.68 1.93 -1.66
N ASP A 197 -18.19 2.75 -0.73
CA ASP A 197 -17.79 2.81 0.67
C ASP A 197 -16.42 3.42 1.00
N PHE A 198 -15.90 4.36 0.20
CA PHE A 198 -14.84 5.28 0.68
C PHE A 198 -15.07 6.76 0.31
N PRO A 199 -14.57 7.69 1.13
CA PRO A 199 -14.71 9.12 0.87
C PRO A 199 -14.08 9.52 -0.48
N PRO A 200 -14.76 10.34 -1.29
CA PRO A 200 -14.17 10.88 -2.50
C PRO A 200 -12.98 11.79 -2.15
N LEU A 201 -12.11 12.03 -3.12
CA LEU A 201 -11.04 13.03 -2.99
C LEU A 201 -11.64 14.42 -2.74
N ALA A 202 -11.08 15.17 -1.79
CA ALA A 202 -11.45 16.56 -1.60
C ALA A 202 -11.12 17.40 -2.84
N GLN A 203 -11.81 18.54 -3.03
CA GLN A 203 -11.61 19.39 -4.22
C GLN A 203 -10.13 19.74 -4.46
N GLN A 204 -9.38 20.11 -3.41
CA GLN A 204 -7.96 20.43 -3.53
C GLN A 204 -7.13 19.22 -4.02
N GLU A 205 -7.51 18.02 -3.60
CA GLU A 205 -6.85 16.78 -4.01
C GLU A 205 -7.15 16.46 -5.48
N GLN A 206 -8.39 16.70 -5.92
CA GLN A 206 -8.78 16.58 -7.34
C GLN A 206 -8.05 17.61 -8.20
N GLU A 207 -7.97 18.87 -7.77
CA GLU A 207 -7.21 19.91 -8.48
C GLU A 207 -5.72 19.58 -8.56
N HIS A 208 -5.14 18.98 -7.51
CA HIS A 208 -3.74 18.58 -7.52
C HIS A 208 -3.45 17.50 -8.58
N LEU A 209 -4.43 16.64 -8.91
CA LEU A 209 -4.34 15.67 -10.02
C LEU A 209 -4.28 16.33 -11.40
N LEU A 210 -4.67 17.60 -11.51
CA LEU A 210 -4.61 18.37 -12.76
C LEU A 210 -3.29 19.14 -12.94
N THR A 211 -2.29 18.88 -12.09
CA THR A 211 -0.98 19.52 -12.13
C THR A 211 0.10 18.57 -12.65
N ARG A 212 1.27 19.09 -13.00
CA ARG A 212 2.45 18.26 -13.36
C ARG A 212 2.84 17.24 -12.30
N ALA A 213 2.41 17.37 -11.04
CA ALA A 213 2.68 16.36 -10.02
C ALA A 213 1.96 15.04 -10.28
N SER A 214 0.88 15.03 -11.06
CA SER A 214 0.11 13.83 -11.39
C SER A 214 0.79 12.94 -12.42
N ILE A 215 1.76 13.46 -13.16
CA ILE A 215 2.54 12.68 -14.12
C ILE A 215 3.19 11.51 -13.38
N PRO A 216 2.86 10.26 -13.74
CA PRO A 216 3.22 9.09 -12.96
C PRO A 216 4.68 8.68 -13.21
N TYR A 217 5.19 7.80 -12.35
CA TYR A 217 6.45 7.10 -12.62
C TYR A 217 6.21 5.94 -13.59
N ARG A 218 7.21 5.60 -14.40
CA ARG A 218 7.12 4.55 -15.42
C ARG A 218 8.35 3.64 -15.37
N ASP A 219 8.14 2.34 -15.34
CA ASP A 219 9.16 1.27 -15.42
C ASP A 219 8.67 0.17 -16.37
N PRO A 220 8.76 0.40 -17.70
CA PRO A 220 8.16 -0.48 -18.71
C PRO A 220 8.59 -1.95 -18.62
N CYS A 221 9.83 -2.20 -18.16
CA CYS A 221 10.44 -3.51 -18.07
C CYS A 221 10.40 -4.11 -16.65
N LEU A 222 9.88 -3.37 -15.66
CA LEU A 222 9.93 -3.76 -14.24
C LEU A 222 11.34 -4.08 -13.74
N SER A 223 12.33 -3.38 -14.28
CA SER A 223 13.76 -3.62 -14.01
C SER A 223 14.61 -2.36 -14.07
N ASP A 224 14.03 -1.20 -14.40
CA ASP A 224 14.78 0.03 -14.55
C ASP A 224 15.36 0.49 -13.21
N LEU A 225 16.49 1.20 -13.28
CA LEU A 225 17.11 1.85 -12.13
C LEU A 225 16.32 3.10 -11.73
N SER A 226 16.40 3.45 -10.43
CA SER A 226 15.73 4.62 -9.86
C SER A 226 15.98 5.91 -10.66
N ASP A 227 17.24 6.16 -11.02
CA ASP A 227 17.64 7.37 -11.75
C ASP A 227 16.98 7.46 -13.14
N LEU A 228 16.84 6.34 -13.83
CA LEU A 228 16.20 6.30 -15.15
C LEU A 228 14.70 6.56 -15.04
N ILE A 229 14.05 5.99 -14.02
CA ILE A 229 12.63 6.22 -13.72
C ILE A 229 12.39 7.71 -13.39
N HIS A 230 13.27 8.32 -12.58
CA HIS A 230 13.23 9.75 -12.27
C HIS A 230 13.43 10.62 -13.51
N GLN A 231 14.46 10.33 -14.30
CA GLN A 231 14.77 11.09 -15.52
C GLN A 231 13.60 11.05 -16.51
N ARG A 232 13.00 9.87 -16.71
CA ARG A 232 11.84 9.69 -17.60
C ARG A 232 10.65 10.55 -17.13
N ARG A 233 10.32 10.48 -15.84
CA ARG A 233 9.25 11.31 -15.27
C ARG A 233 9.54 12.80 -15.39
N ALA A 234 10.78 13.23 -15.10
CA ALA A 234 11.17 14.63 -15.20
C ALA A 234 11.05 15.17 -16.63
N ASN A 235 11.45 14.38 -17.63
CA ASN A 235 11.29 14.75 -19.03
C ASN A 235 9.81 14.95 -19.41
N GLU A 236 8.93 14.04 -18.97
CA GLU A 236 7.49 14.14 -19.22
C GLU A 236 6.87 15.34 -18.49
N GLN A 237 7.29 15.61 -17.25
CA GLN A 237 6.88 16.80 -16.49
C GLN A 237 7.30 18.11 -17.16
N ASN A 238 8.49 18.16 -17.75
CA ASN A 238 9.00 19.34 -18.45
C ASN A 238 8.29 19.57 -19.80
N ALA A 239 7.92 18.49 -20.49
CA ALA A 239 7.18 18.56 -21.75
C ALA A 239 5.68 18.87 -21.57
N SER A 240 5.14 18.74 -20.35
CA SER A 240 3.72 18.89 -20.07
C SER A 240 3.23 20.35 -20.04
N CYS A 241 2.05 20.58 -20.61
CA CYS A 241 1.33 21.86 -20.52
C CYS A 241 0.56 22.04 -19.20
N LEU A 242 0.51 21.03 -18.33
CA LEU A 242 -0.20 21.11 -17.06
C LEU A 242 0.40 22.19 -16.14
N GLU A 243 -0.44 22.70 -15.24
CA GLU A 243 -0.05 23.68 -14.21
C GLU A 243 1.04 23.09 -13.30
N SER A 244 2.00 23.90 -12.86
CA SER A 244 2.99 23.46 -11.87
C SER A 244 2.39 23.42 -10.46
N THR A 245 2.88 22.53 -9.61
CA THR A 245 2.42 22.44 -8.21
C THR A 245 2.68 23.73 -7.43
N SER A 246 3.75 24.48 -7.75
CA SER A 246 4.03 25.76 -7.10
C SER A 246 3.02 26.84 -7.47
N HIS A 247 2.60 26.90 -8.74
CA HIS A 247 1.57 27.83 -9.19
C HIS A 247 0.20 27.48 -8.57
N TRP A 248 -0.16 26.19 -8.58
CA TRP A 248 -1.35 25.67 -7.91
C TRP A 248 -1.39 26.02 -6.42
N ARG A 249 -0.28 25.80 -5.67
CA ARG A 249 -0.19 26.15 -4.24
C ARG A 249 -0.39 27.64 -4.00
N LYS A 250 0.23 28.50 -4.82
CA LYS A 250 0.10 29.95 -4.69
C LYS A 250 -1.35 30.40 -4.88
N ARG A 251 -2.04 29.88 -5.90
CA ARG A 251 -3.47 30.15 -6.15
C ARG A 251 -4.33 29.70 -4.97
N ASN A 252 -4.08 28.52 -4.41
CA ASN A 252 -4.84 27.98 -3.29
C ASN A 252 -4.60 28.75 -1.97
N GLN A 253 -3.37 29.17 -1.68
CA GLN A 253 -3.09 30.03 -0.52
C GLN A 253 -3.78 31.40 -0.61
N ILE A 254 -3.86 31.98 -1.81
CA ILE A 254 -4.57 33.24 -2.04
C ILE A 254 -6.08 33.08 -1.82
N ASN A 255 -6.66 31.94 -2.21
CA ASN A 255 -8.08 31.67 -2.03
C ASN A 255 -8.44 31.37 -0.57
N SER A 256 -7.58 30.69 0.20
CA SER A 256 -7.78 30.46 1.64
C SER A 256 -7.73 31.73 2.49
N ASN A 257 -7.05 32.79 2.03
CA ASN A 257 -6.95 34.08 2.74
C ASN A 257 -8.08 35.06 2.39
N LYS A 258 -9.04 34.67 1.54
CA LYS A 258 -10.15 35.50 1.06
C LYS A 258 -11.53 35.03 1.53
N GLY A 259 -11.60 33.94 2.29
CA GLY A 259 -12.83 33.43 2.93
C GLY A 259 -12.70 33.49 4.44
#